data_AF-A0A268JYJ1-F1
#
_entry.id   AF-A0A268JYJ1-F1
#
_cell.length_a   1.000
_cell.length_b   1.000
_cell.length_c   1.000
_cell.angle_alpha   90.00
_cell.angle_beta   90.00
_cell.angle_gamma   90.00
#
_symmetry.space_group_name_H-M   'P 1'
#
loop_
_entity.id
_entity.type
_entity.pdbx_description
1 polymer ?
#
loop_
_entity_poly.entity_id
_entity_poly.type
_entity_poly.pdbx_seq_one_letter_code
_entity_poly.pdbx_strand_id
1 'polypeptide(L)'
;MKIMNVVWVLLIVLGMLSGCSEGPPIDHFEEKIVEATVVKKEHVRDVSEWEITLQYKDNVIVYGYDHSDYYNQIKEGDKVPVTLRKGYTKENKLEDETIDPVNE
;
A
#
# COMPACT_ATOMS: atom_id res chain seq x y z
N MET A 1 0.37 -13.40 55.16
CA MET A 1 0.94 -14.08 53.99
C MET A 1 0.04 -13.76 52.80
N LYS A 2 0.41 -13.17 51.67
CA LYS A 2 1.70 -12.75 51.08
C LYS A 2 1.57 -11.30 50.55
N ILE A 3 2.66 -10.54 50.67
CA ILE A 3 2.94 -9.29 49.93
C ILE A 3 3.75 -9.69 48.69
N MET A 4 3.53 -9.03 47.54
CA MET A 4 4.51 -8.81 46.44
C MET A 4 3.83 -7.99 45.32
N ASN A 5 4.13 -6.69 45.21
CA ASN A 5 5.04 -6.02 44.23
C ASN A 5 4.33 -5.64 42.91
N VAL A 6 3.99 -4.35 42.69
CA VAL A 6 4.75 -3.32 41.91
C VAL A 6 4.81 -3.72 40.42
N VAL A 7 4.28 -2.93 39.47
CA VAL A 7 4.98 -1.82 38.81
C VAL A 7 3.98 -0.76 38.30
N TRP A 8 4.18 0.47 38.76
CA TRP A 8 3.78 1.72 38.10
C TRP A 8 4.57 1.88 36.79
N VAL A 9 3.90 1.99 35.64
CA VAL A 9 4.54 2.56 34.43
C VAL A 9 3.82 3.86 34.08
N LEU A 10 4.41 4.93 34.62
CA LEU A 10 4.28 6.29 34.14
C LEU A 10 4.99 6.37 32.78
N LEU A 11 4.27 6.24 31.66
CA LEU A 11 4.82 6.60 30.34
C LEU A 11 4.18 7.90 29.87
N ILE A 12 4.87 8.94 30.26
CA ILE A 12 4.93 10.26 29.65
C ILE A 12 4.93 10.10 28.12
N VAL A 13 3.83 10.44 27.45
CA VAL A 13 3.89 10.82 26.03
C VAL A 13 4.17 12.31 26.01
N LEU A 14 5.44 12.64 26.27
CA LEU A 14 6.01 13.93 25.91
C LEU A 14 6.08 13.99 24.39
N GLY A 15 5.43 15.01 23.86
CA GLY A 15 5.65 15.66 22.58
C GLY A 15 6.48 14.93 21.52
N MET A 16 5.79 14.51 20.47
CA MET A 16 6.24 14.87 19.12
C MET A 16 5.05 15.46 18.37
N LEU A 17 4.96 16.79 18.40
CA LEU A 17 4.64 17.56 17.20
C LEU A 17 5.75 17.26 16.18
N SER A 18 5.79 16.05 15.62
CA SER A 18 6.37 15.88 14.30
C SER A 18 5.27 16.35 13.38
N GLY A 19 5.32 17.64 13.00
CA GLY A 19 4.54 18.12 11.88
C GLY A 19 4.69 17.10 10.77
N CYS A 20 3.57 16.67 10.19
CA CYS A 20 3.61 16.04 8.89
C CYS A 20 4.27 17.07 7.97
N SER A 21 5.59 17.01 7.86
CA SER A 21 6.30 17.66 6.76
C SER A 21 5.83 16.87 5.56
N GLU A 22 4.71 17.32 4.98
CA GLU A 22 4.38 17.02 3.60
C GLU A 22 5.70 17.26 2.84
N GLY A 23 6.17 16.24 2.13
CA GLY A 23 7.45 16.31 1.42
C GLY A 23 7.52 17.55 0.50
N PRO A 24 8.68 17.83 -0.11
CA PRO A 24 8.74 18.89 -1.09
C PRO A 24 7.63 18.71 -2.14
N PRO A 25 6.96 19.79 -2.56
CA PRO A 25 5.79 19.70 -3.41
C PRO A 25 6.15 19.00 -4.73
N ILE A 26 5.28 18.08 -5.16
CA ILE A 26 5.40 17.42 -6.45
C ILE A 26 5.13 18.44 -7.56
N ASP A 27 6.03 18.50 -8.54
CA ASP A 27 5.98 19.41 -9.69
C ASP A 27 5.35 18.74 -10.92
N HIS A 28 5.71 17.49 -11.18
CA HIS A 28 5.12 16.70 -12.26
C HIS A 28 5.10 15.20 -11.92
N PHE A 29 4.32 14.47 -12.71
CA PHE A 29 4.20 13.01 -12.63
C PHE A 29 4.62 12.37 -13.94
N GLU A 30 5.25 11.20 -13.84
CA GLU A 30 5.47 10.28 -14.96
C GLU A 30 4.69 9.00 -14.71
N GLU A 31 4.06 8.47 -15.76
CA GLU A 31 3.29 7.23 -15.70
C GLU A 31 3.82 6.23 -16.73
N LYS A 32 3.89 4.96 -16.34
CA LYS A 32 4.19 3.86 -17.25
C LYS A 32 3.53 2.57 -16.82
N ILE A 33 3.23 1.70 -17.78
CA ILE A 33 2.75 0.35 -17.48
C ILE A 33 3.93 -0.55 -17.13
N VAL A 34 3.82 -1.27 -16.01
CA VAL A 34 4.79 -2.29 -15.56
C VAL A 34 4.06 -3.56 -15.15
N GLU A 35 4.79 -4.66 -15.03
CA GLU A 35 4.24 -5.92 -14.51
C GLU A 35 4.41 -5.99 -12.98
N ALA A 36 3.31 -6.06 -12.23
CA ALA A 36 3.30 -6.40 -10.82
C ALA A 36 2.98 -7.88 -10.64
N THR A 37 3.46 -8.47 -9.54
CA THR A 37 3.18 -9.85 -9.17
C THR A 37 1.96 -9.91 -8.25
N VAL A 38 1.04 -10.82 -8.53
CA VAL A 38 -0.05 -11.18 -7.61
C VAL A 38 0.54 -11.99 -6.46
N VAL A 39 0.62 -11.42 -5.26
CA VAL A 39 1.25 -12.09 -4.11
C VAL A 39 0.26 -12.72 -3.14
N LYS A 40 -1.01 -12.32 -3.21
CA LYS A 40 -2.06 -12.85 -2.37
C LYS A 40 -3.42 -12.69 -3.03
N LYS A 41 -4.32 -13.64 -2.78
CA LYS A 41 -5.74 -13.57 -3.14
C LYS A 41 -6.61 -13.85 -1.93
N GLU A 42 -7.57 -12.98 -1.67
CA GLU A 42 -8.53 -13.14 -0.57
C GLU A 42 -9.96 -12.96 -1.09
N HIS A 43 -10.90 -13.73 -0.53
CA HIS A 43 -12.32 -13.56 -0.79
C HIS A 43 -13.00 -13.24 0.54
N VAL A 44 -13.42 -11.99 0.70
CA VAL A 44 -14.03 -11.51 1.92
C VAL A 44 -15.52 -11.88 1.89
N ARG A 45 -15.82 -13.02 2.52
CA ARG A 45 -17.14 -13.69 2.46
C ARG A 45 -18.31 -12.83 2.93
N ASP A 46 -18.04 -11.84 3.78
CA ASP A 46 -19.10 -11.01 4.39
C ASP A 46 -19.56 -9.86 3.49
N VAL A 47 -18.74 -9.45 2.51
CA VAL A 47 -19.03 -8.33 1.60
C VAL A 47 -19.09 -8.73 0.13
N SER A 48 -18.87 -10.00 -0.22
CA SER A 48 -18.72 -10.45 -1.62
C SER A 48 -17.68 -9.63 -2.39
N GLU A 49 -16.60 -9.23 -1.71
CA GLU A 49 -15.48 -8.53 -2.34
C GLU A 49 -14.33 -9.52 -2.56
N TRP A 50 -13.76 -9.46 -3.76
CA TRP A 50 -12.60 -10.25 -4.14
C TRP A 50 -11.37 -9.36 -4.11
N GLU A 51 -10.43 -9.64 -3.22
CA GLU A 51 -9.22 -8.83 -3.07
C GLU A 51 -8.02 -9.55 -3.67
N ILE A 52 -7.18 -8.80 -4.38
CA ILE A 52 -5.85 -9.24 -4.75
C ILE A 52 -4.82 -8.28 -4.17
N THR A 53 -3.69 -8.82 -3.74
CA THR A 53 -2.52 -8.01 -3.38
C THR A 53 -1.53 -8.05 -4.53
N LEU A 54 -1.16 -6.87 -5.03
CA LEU A 54 -0.19 -6.70 -6.10
C LEU A 54 1.11 -6.11 -5.53
N GLN A 55 2.24 -6.64 -5.97
CA GLN A 55 3.56 -6.16 -5.58
C GLN A 55 4.40 -5.81 -6.81
N TYR A 56 4.99 -4.62 -6.79
CA TYR A 56 6.05 -4.22 -7.71
C TYR A 56 7.19 -3.58 -6.91
N LYS A 57 8.33 -4.27 -6.82
CA LYS A 57 9.45 -3.89 -5.94
C LYS A 57 8.96 -3.73 -4.49
N ASP A 58 9.14 -2.53 -3.91
CA ASP A 58 8.76 -2.18 -2.55
C ASP A 58 7.32 -1.66 -2.46
N ASN A 59 6.64 -1.44 -3.60
CA ASN A 59 5.25 -0.99 -3.63
C ASN A 59 4.29 -2.18 -3.57
N VAL A 60 3.35 -2.11 -2.63
CA VAL A 60 2.31 -3.11 -2.43
C VAL A 60 0.96 -2.41 -2.36
N ILE A 61 0.00 -2.90 -3.14
CA ILE A 61 -1.39 -2.44 -3.08
C ILE A 61 -2.34 -3.62 -2.89
N VAL A 62 -3.43 -3.38 -2.17
CA VAL A 62 -4.58 -4.27 -2.12
C VAL A 62 -5.66 -3.67 -2.99
N TYR A 63 -6.19 -4.46 -3.91
CA TYR A 63 -7.24 -4.03 -4.81
C TYR A 63 -8.44 -4.96 -4.70
N GLY A 64 -9.59 -4.37 -4.41
CA GLY A 64 -10.88 -5.05 -4.35
C GLY A 64 -11.60 -5.00 -5.71
N TYR A 65 -12.17 -6.13 -6.09
CA TYR A 65 -13.09 -6.25 -7.21
C TYR A 65 -14.51 -6.49 -6.68
N ASP A 66 -15.48 -5.82 -7.29
CA ASP A 66 -16.91 -6.05 -7.08
C ASP A 66 -17.43 -7.31 -7.80
N HIS A 67 -16.59 -7.94 -8.64
CA HIS A 67 -16.91 -9.11 -9.45
C HIS A 67 -15.76 -10.12 -9.48
N SER A 68 -16.12 -11.41 -9.50
CA SER A 68 -15.14 -12.50 -9.47
C SER A 68 -14.42 -12.76 -10.80
N ASP A 69 -14.87 -12.17 -11.91
CA ASP A 69 -14.46 -12.61 -13.25
C ASP A 69 -12.95 -12.45 -13.47
N TYR A 70 -12.40 -11.29 -13.13
CA TYR A 70 -10.96 -11.05 -13.18
C TYR A 70 -10.23 -11.88 -12.11
N TYR A 71 -10.73 -11.87 -10.88
CA TYR A 71 -10.18 -12.64 -9.76
C TYR A 71 -10.03 -14.13 -10.09
N ASN A 72 -10.99 -14.75 -10.79
CA ASN A 72 -10.96 -16.17 -11.12
C ASN A 72 -9.97 -16.51 -12.25
N GLN A 73 -9.60 -15.54 -13.08
CA GLN A 73 -8.68 -15.74 -14.21
C GLN A 73 -7.21 -15.70 -13.79
N ILE A 74 -6.90 -14.96 -12.72
CA ILE A 74 -5.52 -14.78 -12.23
C ILE A 74 -5.20 -15.70 -11.05
N LYS A 75 -3.92 -16.00 -10.85
CA LYS A 75 -3.38 -16.84 -9.77
C LYS A 75 -2.29 -16.10 -9.00
N GLU A 76 -2.06 -16.52 -7.77
CA GLU A 76 -0.87 -16.07 -7.04
C GLU A 76 0.40 -16.47 -7.81
N GLY A 77 1.34 -15.54 -7.93
CA GLY A 77 2.53 -15.65 -8.77
C GLY A 77 2.35 -15.12 -10.19
N ASP A 78 1.12 -14.87 -10.66
CA ASP A 78 0.90 -14.28 -11.98
C ASP A 78 1.45 -12.86 -12.04
N LYS A 79 1.84 -12.45 -13.25
CA LYS A 79 2.22 -11.08 -13.55
C LYS A 79 1.05 -10.37 -14.24
N VAL A 80 0.65 -9.24 -13.70
CA VAL A 80 -0.44 -8.42 -14.23
C VAL A 80 0.03 -6.99 -14.48
N PRO A 81 -0.50 -6.32 -15.51
CA PRO A 81 -0.15 -4.93 -15.78
C PRO A 81 -0.70 -4.01 -14.69
N VAL A 82 0.13 -3.08 -14.24
CA VAL A 82 -0.23 -1.96 -13.34
C VAL A 82 0.35 -0.66 -13.89
N THR A 83 -0.31 0.45 -13.58
CA THR A 83 0.24 1.78 -13.82
C THR A 83 1.20 2.13 -12.69
N LEU A 84 2.48 2.33 -13.00
CA LEU A 84 3.45 2.92 -12.09
C LEU A 84 3.43 4.43 -12.26
N ARG A 85 3.10 5.15 -11.20
CA ARG A 85 3.12 6.61 -11.14
C ARG A 85 4.28 7.08 -10.27
N LYS A 86 5.08 8.00 -10.81
CA LYS A 86 6.24 8.59 -10.12
C LYS A 86 6.04 10.10 -10.01
N GLY A 87 6.11 10.63 -8.80
CA GLY A 87 6.06 12.06 -8.51
C GLY A 87 7.45 12.63 -8.30
N TYR A 88 7.78 13.70 -9.01
CA TYR A 88 9.07 14.37 -8.92
C TYR A 88 8.94 15.82 -8.48
N THR A 89 9.93 16.31 -7.74
CA THR A 89 10.08 17.75 -7.43
C THR A 89 10.53 18.55 -8.65
N LYS A 90 10.54 19.88 -8.52
CA LYS A 90 11.15 20.82 -9.47
C LYS A 90 12.63 20.53 -9.78
N GLU A 91 13.34 19.88 -8.87
CA GLU A 91 14.76 19.50 -9.06
C GLU A 91 14.90 18.12 -9.72
N ASN A 92 13.81 17.52 -10.22
CA ASN A 92 13.76 16.16 -10.77
C ASN A 92 14.17 15.06 -9.78
N LYS A 93 13.96 15.28 -8.47
CA LYS A 93 14.11 14.23 -7.45
C LYS A 93 12.81 13.48 -7.27
N LEU A 94 12.88 12.15 -7.24
CA LEU A 94 11.75 11.26 -6.98
C LEU A 94 11.36 11.38 -5.49
N GLU A 95 10.11 11.74 -5.22
CA GLU A 95 9.57 11.85 -3.86
C GLU A 95 8.43 10.88 -3.61
N ASP A 96 7.72 10.48 -4.66
CA ASP A 96 6.59 9.58 -4.58
C ASP A 96 6.65 8.53 -5.69
N GLU A 97 6.35 7.29 -5.35
CA GLU A 97 6.24 6.18 -6.30
C GLU A 97 5.09 5.29 -5.85
N THR A 98 4.05 5.19 -6.65
CA THR A 98 2.87 4.35 -6.38
C THR A 98 2.58 3.45 -7.56
N ILE A 99 1.91 2.34 -7.30
CA ILE A 99 1.30 1.52 -8.35
C ILE A 99 -0.21 1.57 -8.19
N ASP A 100 -0.91 1.55 -9.32
CA ASP A 100 -2.35 1.44 -9.38
C ASP A 100 -2.73 0.37 -10.42
N PRO A 101 -3.82 -0.38 -10.23
CA PRO A 101 -4.30 -1.30 -11.24
C PRO A 101 -4.55 -0.54 -12.55
N VAL A 102 -4.31 -1.19 -13.69
CA VAL A 102 -4.79 -0.65 -14.95
C VAL A 102 -6.32 -0.81 -14.92
N ASN A 103 -7.04 0.27 -14.61
CA ASN A 103 -8.49 0.27 -14.63
C ASN A 103 -8.98 -0.25 -16.00
N GLU A 104 -9.92 -1.19 -15.96
CA GLU A 104 -10.84 -1.49 -17.08
C GLU A 104 -11.96 -0.45 -17.14
#